data_AF-A0A2E0L3B6-F1
#
_entry.id   AF-A0A2E0L3B6-F1
#
_cell.length_a   1.000
_cell.length_b   1.000
_cell.length_c   1.000
_cell.angle_alpha   90.00
_cell.angle_beta   90.00
_cell.angle_gamma   90.00
#
_symmetry.space_group_name_H-M   'P 1'
#
loop_
_entity.id
_entity.type
_entity.pdbx_description
1 polymer ?
#
loop_
_entity_poly.entity_id
_entity_poly.type
_entity_poly.pdbx_seq_one_letter_code
_entity_poly.pdbx_strand_id
1 'polypeptide(L)'
;MSRSARTLVAILLFLLAGFMAVNLVVSSAGIGDWLLPFILFVVGLILALYPDAGTQQVEAETAPAMGAPEHVPTLAATSPTPVTPPPPAPIPEPETAAPPAAEAEPGPELTEVEPEVKAFGEAEVVPPAVVEMHPETHAPVIDASAASPVDEPDDLTVVEGIGPKMSSALIDAGISTYEKLAAASEADIRTAIQAAGMRFAPSVPTWSQQASYAAKDDWDGLKEYQSTLRSGRKA
;
A
#
# COMPACT_ATOMS: atom_id res chain seq x y z
N MET A 1 45.76 9.67 12.14
CA MET A 1 45.13 9.52 10.80
C MET A 1 45.98 10.20 9.74
N SER A 2 46.45 9.46 8.73
CA SER A 2 47.15 10.01 7.56
C SER A 2 46.17 10.81 6.69
N ARG A 3 46.66 11.74 5.87
CA ARG A 3 45.81 12.51 4.93
C ARG A 3 45.04 11.56 4.00
N SER A 4 45.71 10.52 3.50
CA SER A 4 45.11 9.47 2.66
C SER A 4 43.97 8.71 3.35
N ALA A 5 44.10 8.44 4.66
CA ALA A 5 43.02 7.81 5.43
C ALA A 5 41.77 8.70 5.53
N ARG A 6 41.96 10.03 5.67
CA ARG A 6 40.83 10.98 5.68
C ARG A 6 40.17 11.07 4.31
N THR A 7 40.95 11.03 3.23
CA THR A 7 40.43 11.06 1.85
C THR A 7 39.61 9.81 1.53
N LEU A 8 40.08 8.63 1.95
CA LEU A 8 39.32 7.38 1.79
C LEU A 8 38.00 7.40 2.56
N VAL A 9 38.01 7.86 3.80
CA VAL A 9 36.79 8.02 4.60
C VAL A 9 35.83 9.00 3.95
N ALA A 10 36.31 10.13 3.43
CA ALA A 10 35.47 11.10 2.74
C ALA A 10 34.84 10.55 1.46
N ILE A 11 35.59 9.79 0.66
CA ILE A 11 35.07 9.15 -0.56
C ILE A 11 34.01 8.10 -0.20
N LEU A 12 34.26 7.30 0.83
CA LEU A 12 33.32 6.28 1.30
C LEU A 12 32.01 6.92 1.80
N LEU A 13 32.10 7.98 2.60
CA LEU A 13 30.94 8.73 3.07
C LEU A 13 30.17 9.36 1.91
N PHE A 14 30.87 9.87 0.90
CA PHE A 14 30.24 10.45 -0.29
C PHE A 14 29.51 9.39 -1.12
N LEU A 15 30.10 8.21 -1.32
CA LEU A 15 29.45 7.10 -2.01
C LEU A 15 28.24 6.56 -1.23
N LEU A 16 28.35 6.47 0.10
CA LEU A 16 27.26 6.04 0.96
C LEU A 16 26.09 7.03 0.92
N ALA A 17 26.39 8.34 1.01
CA ALA A 17 25.40 9.40 0.91
C ALA A 17 24.75 9.44 -0.48
N GLY A 18 25.54 9.26 -1.55
CA GLY A 18 25.04 9.19 -2.92
C GLY A 18 24.13 7.99 -3.16
N PHE A 19 24.51 6.81 -2.67
CA PHE A 19 23.68 5.61 -2.73
C PHE A 19 22.37 5.80 -1.97
N MET A 20 22.42 6.38 -0.78
CA MET A 20 21.25 6.67 0.05
C MET A 20 20.32 7.69 -0.62
N ALA A 21 20.87 8.74 -1.26
CA ALA A 21 20.10 9.76 -1.97
C ALA A 21 19.43 9.22 -3.25
N VAL A 22 20.16 8.46 -4.07
CA VAL A 22 19.59 7.84 -5.30
C VAL A 22 18.47 6.88 -4.93
N ASN A 23 18.65 6.10 -3.87
CA ASN A 23 17.65 5.18 -3.40
C ASN A 23 16.44 5.87 -2.72
N LEU A 24 16.65 7.00 -2.05
CA LEU A 24 15.57 7.84 -1.52
C LEU A 24 14.67 8.39 -2.64
N VAL A 25 15.27 8.76 -3.77
CA VAL A 25 14.54 9.25 -4.96
C VAL A 25 13.77 8.14 -5.69
N VAL A 26 14.26 6.89 -5.64
CA VAL A 26 13.66 5.77 -6.37
C VAL A 26 12.56 5.05 -5.59
N SER A 27 12.68 4.95 -4.26
CA SER A 27 11.88 3.97 -3.49
C SER A 27 10.72 4.53 -2.66
N SER A 28 10.57 5.87 -2.51
CA SER A 28 9.51 6.53 -1.71
C SER A 28 9.15 5.82 -0.39
N ALA A 29 10.14 5.18 0.25
CA ALA A 29 9.96 4.37 1.45
C ALA A 29 10.47 5.14 2.67
N GLY A 30 9.75 5.04 3.79
CA GLY A 30 10.10 5.72 5.03
C GLY A 30 11.51 5.32 5.50
N ILE A 31 12.23 6.26 6.10
CA ILE A 31 13.63 6.06 6.53
C ILE A 31 13.81 4.87 7.51
N GLY A 32 12.72 4.47 8.17
CA GLY A 32 12.68 3.32 9.08
C GLY A 32 12.85 1.96 8.40
N ASP A 33 12.34 1.77 7.18
CA ASP A 33 12.44 0.50 6.45
C ASP A 33 13.86 0.21 5.96
N TRP A 34 14.70 1.25 5.89
CA TRP A 34 16.08 1.18 5.42
C TRP A 34 17.13 1.07 6.52
N LEU A 35 16.73 1.21 7.78
CA LEU A 35 17.64 1.19 8.93
C LEU A 35 18.31 -0.18 9.07
N LEU A 36 17.54 -1.27 8.87
CA LEU A 36 18.03 -2.64 8.93
C LEU A 36 19.01 -2.99 7.80
N PRO A 37 18.70 -2.81 6.50
CA PRO A 37 19.66 -3.10 5.42
C PRO A 37 20.89 -2.20 5.49
N PHE A 38 20.75 -0.95 5.94
CA PHE A 38 21.89 -0.06 6.16
C PHE A 38 22.80 -0.55 7.29
N ILE A 39 22.25 -0.97 8.43
CA ILE A 39 23.03 -1.58 9.51
C ILE A 39 23.76 -2.83 9.00
N LEU A 40 23.08 -3.71 8.25
CA LEU A 40 23.71 -4.91 7.70
C LEU A 40 24.82 -4.59 6.69
N PHE A 41 24.65 -3.57 5.85
CA PHE A 41 25.69 -3.10 4.94
C PHE A 41 26.90 -2.56 5.72
N VAL A 42 26.67 -1.74 6.75
CA VAL A 42 27.75 -1.20 7.59
C VAL A 42 28.45 -2.32 8.36
N VAL A 43 27.72 -3.29 8.90
CA VAL A 43 28.29 -4.47 9.56
C VAL A 43 29.10 -5.32 8.57
N GLY A 44 28.57 -5.59 7.38
CA GLY A 44 29.29 -6.32 6.33
C GLY A 44 30.55 -5.60 5.87
N LEU A 45 30.49 -4.26 5.76
CA LEU A 45 31.63 -3.43 5.44
C LEU A 45 32.67 -3.42 6.56
N ILE A 46 32.25 -3.39 7.82
CA ILE A 46 33.15 -3.50 8.97
C ILE A 46 33.84 -4.87 8.97
N LEU A 47 33.11 -5.97 8.71
CA LEU A 47 33.70 -7.31 8.58
C LEU A 47 34.67 -7.42 7.39
N ALA A 48 34.37 -6.76 6.27
CA ALA A 48 35.25 -6.73 5.10
C ALA A 48 36.51 -5.85 5.29
N LEU A 49 36.41 -4.79 6.11
CA LEU A 49 37.52 -3.87 6.39
C LEU A 49 38.37 -4.27 7.61
N TYR A 50 37.87 -5.18 8.44
CA TYR A 50 38.61 -5.82 9.54
C TYR A 50 38.69 -7.35 9.36
N PRO A 51 39.37 -7.85 8.31
CA PRO A 51 39.73 -9.26 8.27
C PRO A 51 40.87 -9.48 9.29
N ASP A 52 40.58 -10.06 10.45
CA ASP A 52 41.23 -11.28 10.99
C ASP A 52 41.04 -11.44 12.51
N ALA A 53 40.59 -12.61 12.95
CA ALA A 53 40.97 -13.26 14.20
C ALA A 53 40.35 -14.66 14.30
N GLY A 54 41.02 -15.65 13.69
CA GLY A 54 41.01 -17.01 14.25
C GLY A 54 40.22 -18.07 13.49
N THR A 55 40.68 -18.41 12.28
CA THR A 55 40.62 -19.83 11.87
C THR A 55 42.03 -20.38 12.06
N GLN A 56 42.30 -20.85 13.28
CA GLN A 56 43.54 -21.57 13.58
C GLN A 56 43.60 -22.78 12.67
N GLN A 57 44.61 -22.79 11.80
CA GLN A 57 44.96 -23.90 10.96
C GLN A 57 45.15 -25.15 11.83
N VAL A 58 44.36 -26.19 11.58
CA VAL A 58 44.71 -27.55 11.99
C VAL A 58 45.46 -28.15 10.81
N GLU A 59 46.71 -27.73 10.65
CA GLU A 59 47.70 -28.43 9.84
C GLU A 59 48.79 -28.88 10.81
N ALA A 60 48.67 -30.13 11.26
CA ALA A 60 49.74 -30.87 11.91
C ALA A 60 50.02 -32.10 11.05
N GLU A 61 50.89 -31.90 10.06
CA GLU A 61 52.12 -32.67 9.89
C GLU A 61 52.07 -34.20 10.14
N THR A 62 51.88 -34.94 9.05
CA THR A 62 52.69 -36.10 8.57
C THR A 62 53.64 -36.74 9.62
N ALA A 63 53.43 -37.95 10.17
CA ALA A 63 53.70 -39.33 9.65
C ALA A 63 54.29 -40.22 10.80
N PRO A 64 54.72 -41.47 10.59
CA PRO A 64 54.05 -42.71 10.13
C PRO A 64 54.13 -43.84 11.19
N ALA A 65 53.25 -44.85 11.15
CA ALA A 65 53.54 -46.14 11.80
C ALA A 65 52.76 -47.29 11.15
N MET A 66 53.51 -48.28 10.66
CA MET A 66 53.04 -49.55 10.14
C MET A 66 52.25 -50.37 11.17
N GLY A 67 51.29 -51.16 10.70
CA GLY A 67 50.64 -52.19 11.50
C GLY A 67 49.39 -52.81 10.84
N ALA A 68 49.59 -53.55 9.74
CA ALA A 68 48.70 -54.68 9.42
C ALA A 68 49.08 -55.84 10.39
N PRO A 69 48.16 -56.73 10.81
CA PRO A 69 47.51 -57.65 9.88
C PRO A 69 46.03 -57.99 10.17
N GLU A 70 45.38 -58.48 9.11
CA GLU A 70 44.41 -59.59 9.09
C GLU A 70 43.13 -59.49 9.94
N HIS A 71 41.99 -59.39 9.26
CA HIS A 71 40.96 -60.45 9.26
C HIS A 71 39.93 -60.16 8.15
N VAL A 72 39.87 -61.06 7.16
CA VAL A 72 38.68 -61.37 6.34
C VAL A 72 38.29 -62.82 6.67
N PRO A 73 37.13 -63.38 6.28
CA PRO A 73 35.87 -62.82 5.76
C PRO A 73 34.61 -63.38 6.49
N THR A 74 33.41 -62.83 6.25
CA THR A 74 32.16 -63.62 6.07
C THR A 74 31.01 -62.75 5.57
N LEU A 75 30.74 -62.93 4.28
CA LEU A 75 29.45 -63.04 3.57
C LEU A 75 28.18 -62.58 4.30
N ALA A 76 27.47 -61.59 3.72
CA ALA A 76 26.09 -61.74 3.25
C ALA A 76 25.56 -60.43 2.63
N ALA A 77 25.19 -60.53 1.35
CA ALA A 77 23.97 -59.99 0.72
C ALA A 77 23.31 -58.74 1.36
N THR A 78 22.98 -57.65 0.66
CA THR A 78 22.19 -57.58 -0.58
C THR A 78 22.17 -56.09 -1.00
N SER A 79 22.45 -55.74 -2.25
CA SER A 79 22.02 -54.44 -2.82
C SER A 79 20.50 -54.51 -3.08
N PRO A 80 19.75 -53.40 -2.93
CA PRO A 80 19.53 -52.60 -4.13
C PRO A 80 19.44 -51.07 -3.88
N THR A 81 19.72 -50.36 -4.97
CA THR A 81 19.67 -48.92 -5.24
C THR A 81 18.39 -48.23 -4.75
N PRO A 82 18.45 -47.03 -4.12
CA PRO A 82 17.32 -46.13 -4.05
C PRO A 82 17.27 -45.23 -5.29
N VAL A 83 16.06 -45.18 -5.83
CA VAL A 83 15.58 -44.60 -7.08
C VAL A 83 15.57 -43.07 -7.04
N THR A 84 16.13 -42.47 -8.08
CA THR A 84 15.96 -41.05 -8.45
C THR A 84 14.47 -40.73 -8.64
N PRO A 85 13.91 -39.69 -7.99
CA PRO A 85 12.56 -39.23 -8.30
C PRO A 85 12.50 -38.59 -9.70
N PRO A 86 11.45 -38.84 -10.50
CA PRO A 86 11.31 -38.27 -11.84
C PRO A 86 11.00 -36.76 -11.81
N PRO A 87 11.35 -36.02 -12.87
CA PRO A 87 11.01 -34.61 -13.03
C PRO A 87 9.49 -34.42 -13.20
N PRO A 88 8.90 -33.31 -12.72
CA PRO A 88 7.49 -33.01 -12.93
C PRO A 88 7.21 -32.77 -14.42
N ALA A 89 6.17 -33.45 -14.93
CA ALA A 89 5.67 -33.28 -16.29
C ALA A 89 5.00 -31.89 -16.48
N PRO A 90 5.05 -31.33 -17.70
CA PRO A 90 4.52 -30.00 -18.01
C PRO A 90 2.98 -30.02 -18.09
N ILE A 91 2.34 -29.04 -17.45
CA ILE A 91 0.92 -28.72 -17.62
C ILE A 91 0.83 -27.56 -18.64
N PRO A 92 -0.07 -27.64 -19.64
CA PRO A 92 0.07 -27.00 -20.96
C PRO A 92 -0.14 -25.48 -21.02
N GLU A 93 0.40 -24.93 -22.12
CA GLU A 93 0.29 -23.57 -22.66
C GLU A 93 -1.17 -23.10 -22.92
N PRO A 94 -1.37 -21.77 -23.08
CA PRO A 94 -2.66 -21.10 -23.00
C PRO A 94 -3.44 -21.13 -24.32
N GLU A 95 -4.73 -21.51 -24.27
CA GLU A 95 -5.66 -21.22 -25.36
C GLU A 95 -6.35 -19.88 -25.13
N THR A 96 -5.99 -18.93 -26.00
CA THR A 96 -6.74 -17.72 -26.31
C THR A 96 -7.88 -18.08 -27.26
N ALA A 97 -9.14 -17.75 -26.93
CA ALA A 97 -10.13 -17.32 -27.91
C ALA A 97 -11.37 -16.72 -27.22
N ALA A 98 -11.69 -15.50 -27.63
CA ALA A 98 -12.79 -14.67 -27.18
C ALA A 98 -14.19 -15.22 -27.55
N PRO A 99 -15.25 -14.77 -26.85
CA PRO A 99 -16.62 -14.88 -27.35
C PRO A 99 -16.93 -13.73 -28.34
N PRO A 100 -17.60 -14.00 -29.48
CA PRO A 100 -18.55 -13.01 -29.96
C PRO A 100 -19.82 -13.60 -30.61
N ALA A 101 -20.88 -12.77 -30.54
CA ALA A 101 -22.09 -12.75 -31.38
C ALA A 101 -23.06 -13.93 -31.21
N ALA A 102 -24.39 -13.79 -31.22
CA ALA A 102 -25.40 -12.73 -31.31
C ALA A 102 -26.67 -13.42 -30.71
N GLU A 103 -27.84 -12.87 -30.41
CA GLU A 103 -28.68 -11.93 -31.13
C GLU A 103 -30.00 -11.79 -30.34
N ALA A 104 -30.61 -10.59 -30.39
CA ALA A 104 -32.05 -10.31 -30.34
C ALA A 104 -32.89 -10.59 -29.05
N GLU A 105 -33.10 -9.51 -28.27
CA GLU A 105 -34.39 -8.78 -28.07
C GLU A 105 -35.71 -9.51 -28.49
N PRO A 106 -36.81 -9.41 -27.70
CA PRO A 106 -37.61 -8.19 -27.71
C PRO A 106 -38.21 -7.75 -26.35
N GLY A 107 -38.47 -6.44 -26.25
CA GLY A 107 -39.08 -5.74 -25.11
C GLY A 107 -40.59 -5.94 -24.92
N PRO A 108 -41.15 -5.22 -23.93
CA PRO A 108 -42.22 -4.26 -24.22
C PRO A 108 -42.00 -2.96 -23.40
N GLU A 109 -42.13 -1.77 -24.01
CA GLU A 109 -43.37 -1.03 -24.28
C GLU A 109 -43.59 0.08 -23.25
N LEU A 110 -43.62 1.27 -23.83
CA LEU A 110 -43.96 2.58 -23.30
C LEU A 110 -45.09 2.55 -22.26
N THR A 111 -44.93 3.30 -21.18
CA THR A 111 -46.05 4.10 -20.65
C THR A 111 -45.52 5.26 -19.84
N GLU A 112 -45.51 6.40 -20.51
CA GLU A 112 -45.51 7.74 -19.95
C GLU A 112 -46.86 7.98 -19.28
N VAL A 113 -46.85 8.37 -18.00
CA VAL A 113 -47.96 9.12 -17.37
C VAL A 113 -47.39 10.07 -16.32
N GLU A 114 -47.27 11.31 -16.77
CA GLU A 114 -47.44 12.57 -16.05
C GLU A 114 -48.41 12.47 -14.86
N PRO A 115 -48.15 13.21 -13.77
CA PRO A 115 -49.28 13.92 -13.18
C PRO A 115 -49.09 15.44 -13.22
N GLU A 116 -50.01 16.01 -13.97
CA GLU A 116 -50.37 17.41 -14.13
C GLU A 116 -50.55 18.14 -12.80
N VAL A 117 -50.05 19.37 -12.80
CA VAL A 117 -50.23 20.42 -11.79
C VAL A 117 -51.69 20.86 -11.74
N LYS A 118 -52.25 21.05 -10.55
CA LYS A 118 -53.39 21.97 -10.37
C LYS A 118 -53.25 22.86 -9.12
N ALA A 119 -52.81 24.08 -9.41
CA ALA A 119 -53.18 25.37 -8.81
C ALA A 119 -54.64 25.41 -8.28
N PHE A 120 -55.10 26.24 -7.35
CA PHE A 120 -54.68 27.55 -6.86
C PHE A 120 -55.49 27.82 -5.56
N GLY A 121 -54.97 28.64 -4.66
CA GLY A 121 -55.66 29.06 -3.43
C GLY A 121 -55.02 30.32 -2.83
N GLU A 122 -55.08 31.40 -3.61
CA GLU A 122 -54.84 32.80 -3.25
C GLU A 122 -56.03 33.32 -2.39
N ALA A 123 -55.99 34.27 -1.46
CA ALA A 123 -55.04 35.20 -0.86
C ALA A 123 -55.68 35.71 0.45
N GLU A 124 -54.90 36.17 1.44
CA GLU A 124 -55.21 37.44 2.11
C GLU A 124 -53.94 38.08 2.71
N VAL A 125 -53.93 39.40 2.66
CA VAL A 125 -52.80 40.33 2.65
C VAL A 125 -52.54 40.90 4.06
N VAL A 126 -51.28 40.78 4.52
CA VAL A 126 -50.38 41.67 5.30
C VAL A 126 -50.99 42.70 6.31
N PRO A 127 -50.29 42.99 7.43
CA PRO A 127 -49.36 44.13 7.38
C PRO A 127 -47.99 43.90 8.06
N PRO A 128 -46.95 44.68 7.69
CA PRO A 128 -45.55 44.46 8.07
C PRO A 128 -45.14 45.27 9.31
N ALA A 129 -44.39 44.67 10.23
CA ALA A 129 -43.73 45.35 11.34
C ALA A 129 -42.31 44.79 11.56
N VAL A 130 -41.34 45.46 10.93
CA VAL A 130 -40.05 45.97 11.46
C VAL A 130 -39.37 45.19 12.61
N VAL A 131 -38.23 44.59 12.25
CA VAL A 131 -36.93 44.49 12.97
C VAL A 131 -36.91 43.78 14.32
N GLU A 132 -36.26 42.61 14.33
CA GLU A 132 -35.13 42.34 15.23
C GLU A 132 -34.16 41.35 14.57
N MET A 133 -32.99 41.85 14.21
CA MET A 133 -31.83 41.06 13.79
C MET A 133 -31.28 40.33 15.01
N HIS A 134 -31.49 39.02 15.11
CA HIS A 134 -30.67 38.14 15.93
C HIS A 134 -29.75 37.32 15.00
N PRO A 135 -28.43 37.55 15.04
CA PRO A 135 -27.46 36.78 14.27
C PRO A 135 -27.13 35.50 15.04
N GLU A 136 -27.93 34.44 14.86
CA GLU A 136 -27.55 33.10 15.34
C GLU A 136 -26.82 32.36 14.22
N THR A 137 -25.57 32.79 14.06
CA THR A 137 -24.48 32.00 13.50
C THR A 137 -24.40 30.66 14.25
N HIS A 138 -24.73 29.57 13.58
CA HIS A 138 -24.17 28.25 13.91
C HIS A 138 -23.39 27.75 12.69
N ALA A 139 -22.33 28.49 12.37
CA ALA A 139 -21.17 27.88 11.75
C ALA A 139 -20.59 26.87 12.76
N PRO A 140 -20.26 25.63 12.37
CA PRO A 140 -19.46 24.79 13.24
C PRO A 140 -18.16 25.54 13.51
N VAL A 141 -17.92 25.85 14.79
CA VAL A 141 -16.63 26.34 15.28
C VAL A 141 -15.58 25.30 14.91
N ILE A 142 -14.83 25.65 13.87
CA ILE A 142 -13.61 24.98 13.47
C ILE A 142 -12.61 25.30 14.59
N ASP A 143 -12.23 24.29 15.36
CA ASP A 143 -11.04 24.36 16.20
C ASP A 143 -9.84 24.45 15.26
N ALA A 144 -9.51 25.69 14.88
CA ALA A 144 -8.30 26.03 14.17
C ALA A 144 -7.15 26.05 15.19
N SER A 145 -6.71 24.88 15.63
CA SER A 145 -5.52 24.73 16.45
C SER A 145 -4.75 23.45 16.14
N ALA A 146 -4.26 23.35 14.92
CA ALA A 146 -2.93 22.82 14.66
C ALA A 146 -2.42 23.48 13.37
N ALA A 147 -1.30 24.19 13.48
CA ALA A 147 -0.59 24.69 12.31
C ALA A 147 -0.20 23.49 11.45
N SER A 148 -0.87 23.29 10.32
CA SER A 148 -0.49 22.24 9.37
C SER A 148 0.94 22.51 8.93
N PRO A 149 1.87 21.55 9.12
CA PRO A 149 3.01 21.43 8.24
C PRO A 149 2.52 21.47 6.79
N VAL A 150 3.42 21.71 5.84
CA VAL A 150 3.14 21.26 4.47
C VAL A 150 3.11 19.74 4.56
N ASP A 151 1.94 19.19 4.88
CA ASP A 151 1.76 17.77 5.14
C ASP A 151 1.99 17.05 3.82
N GLU A 152 3.00 16.17 3.82
CA GLU A 152 3.18 15.17 2.79
C GLU A 152 1.83 14.46 2.58
N PRO A 153 1.37 14.25 1.35
CA PRO A 153 0.11 13.56 1.11
C PRO A 153 0.12 12.17 1.75
N ASP A 154 -0.96 11.83 2.45
CA ASP A 154 -1.15 10.50 3.04
C ASP A 154 -1.35 9.45 1.93
N ASP A 155 -1.02 8.20 2.26
CA ASP A 155 -1.32 7.07 1.39
C ASP A 155 -2.79 6.67 1.44
N LEU A 156 -3.63 7.35 0.66
CA LEU A 156 -5.06 7.05 0.57
C LEU A 156 -5.37 5.63 0.05
N THR A 157 -4.39 4.87 -0.44
CA THR A 157 -4.61 3.50 -0.95
C THR A 157 -4.86 2.47 0.15
N VAL A 158 -4.65 2.82 1.42
CA VAL A 158 -5.07 2.00 2.58
C VAL A 158 -6.59 1.83 2.66
N VAL A 159 -7.35 2.72 2.03
CA VAL A 159 -8.82 2.67 1.95
C VAL A 159 -9.23 1.72 0.83
N GLU A 160 -10.00 0.69 1.17
CA GLU A 160 -10.45 -0.32 0.22
C GLU A 160 -11.31 0.30 -0.89
N GLY A 161 -10.83 0.17 -2.12
CA GLY A 161 -11.46 0.72 -3.32
C GLY A 161 -10.79 1.99 -3.86
N ILE A 162 -9.90 2.62 -3.10
CA ILE A 162 -9.05 3.71 -3.60
C ILE A 162 -7.77 3.09 -4.18
N GLY A 163 -7.73 2.97 -5.51
CA GLY A 163 -6.50 2.62 -6.23
C GLY A 163 -5.59 3.83 -6.45
N PRO A 164 -4.36 3.65 -6.95
CA PRO A 164 -3.39 4.73 -7.17
C PRO A 164 -3.92 5.90 -8.00
N LYS A 165 -4.76 5.63 -9.01
CA LYS A 165 -5.39 6.68 -9.83
C LYS A 165 -6.46 7.48 -9.07
N MET A 166 -7.24 6.81 -8.23
CA MET A 166 -8.24 7.49 -7.39
C MET A 166 -7.55 8.32 -6.32
N SER A 167 -6.49 7.79 -5.70
CA SER A 167 -5.65 8.53 -4.76
C SER A 167 -5.09 9.80 -5.40
N SER A 168 -4.45 9.69 -6.56
CA SER A 168 -3.94 10.85 -7.31
C SER A 168 -5.03 11.89 -7.57
N ALA A 169 -6.20 11.49 -8.05
CA ALA A 169 -7.28 12.44 -8.33
C ALA A 169 -7.85 13.12 -7.09
N LEU A 170 -7.90 12.42 -5.95
CA LEU A 170 -8.32 13.00 -4.68
C LEU A 170 -7.28 14.00 -4.18
N ILE A 171 -6.00 13.66 -4.28
CA ILE A 171 -4.89 14.57 -3.95
C ILE A 171 -4.92 15.81 -4.84
N ASP A 172 -5.09 15.64 -6.16
CA ASP A 172 -5.20 16.75 -7.13
C ASP A 172 -6.41 17.65 -6.84
N ALA A 173 -7.50 17.09 -6.28
CA ALA A 173 -8.67 17.82 -5.81
C ALA A 173 -8.50 18.44 -4.41
N GLY A 174 -7.32 18.33 -3.79
CA GLY A 174 -6.99 18.89 -2.49
C GLY A 174 -7.29 18.00 -1.28
N ILE A 175 -7.85 16.81 -1.51
CA ILE A 175 -8.12 15.77 -0.50
C ILE A 175 -6.85 14.91 -0.39
N SER A 176 -5.83 15.46 0.27
CA SER A 176 -4.49 14.87 0.34
C SER A 176 -4.21 14.08 1.63
N THR A 177 -5.10 14.14 2.62
CA THR A 177 -4.89 13.50 3.94
C THR A 177 -6.10 12.65 4.35
N TYR A 178 -5.90 11.71 5.26
CA TYR A 178 -6.99 10.90 5.82
C TYR A 178 -8.03 11.78 6.52
N GLU A 179 -7.59 12.83 7.21
CA GLU A 179 -8.48 13.80 7.86
C GLU A 179 -9.40 14.49 6.85
N LYS A 180 -8.84 14.97 5.73
CA LYS A 180 -9.61 15.61 4.66
C LYS A 180 -10.57 14.63 4.00
N LEU A 181 -10.14 13.40 3.76
CA LEU A 181 -11.00 12.37 3.16
C LEU A 181 -12.12 11.93 4.11
N ALA A 182 -11.85 11.86 5.42
CA ALA A 182 -12.83 11.56 6.44
C ALA A 182 -13.87 12.67 6.61
N ALA A 183 -13.45 13.93 6.45
CA ALA A 183 -14.33 15.10 6.50
C ALA A 183 -15.11 15.34 5.19
N ALA A 184 -14.62 14.82 4.05
CA ALA A 184 -15.26 14.99 2.76
C ALA A 184 -16.59 14.22 2.68
N SER A 185 -17.61 14.86 2.12
CA SER A 185 -18.87 14.20 1.83
C SER A 185 -18.74 13.27 0.62
N GLU A 186 -19.66 12.32 0.50
CA GLU A 186 -19.72 11.45 -0.69
C GLU A 186 -19.86 12.25 -1.99
N ALA A 187 -20.60 13.37 -1.94
CA ALA A 187 -20.78 14.25 -3.09
C ALA A 187 -19.47 14.94 -3.49
N ASP A 188 -18.67 15.38 -2.52
CA ASP A 188 -17.37 16.02 -2.77
C ASP A 188 -16.38 15.01 -3.37
N ILE A 189 -16.33 13.80 -2.81
CA ILE A 189 -15.50 12.70 -3.30
C ILE A 189 -15.88 12.35 -4.75
N ARG A 190 -17.18 12.23 -5.05
CA ARG A 190 -17.66 12.01 -6.42
C ARG A 190 -17.30 13.17 -7.34
N THR A 191 -17.43 14.42 -6.88
CA THR A 191 -17.07 15.59 -7.67
C THR A 191 -15.58 15.59 -8.02
N ALA A 192 -14.70 15.25 -7.07
CA ALA A 192 -13.26 15.10 -7.30
C ALA A 192 -12.96 14.02 -8.35
N ILE A 193 -13.56 12.84 -8.22
CA ILE A 193 -13.38 11.73 -9.18
C ILE A 193 -13.88 12.11 -10.58
N GLN A 194 -15.01 12.82 -10.64
CA GLN A 194 -15.61 13.26 -11.91
C GLN A 194 -14.76 14.34 -12.59
N ALA A 195 -14.19 15.27 -11.83
CA ALA A 195 -13.28 16.30 -12.35
C ALA A 195 -12.04 15.67 -13.00
N ALA A 196 -11.59 14.51 -12.50
CA ALA A 196 -10.52 13.71 -13.09
C ALA A 196 -10.99 12.82 -14.27
N GLY A 197 -12.26 12.92 -14.69
CA GLY A 197 -12.81 12.15 -15.82
C GLY A 197 -12.95 10.65 -15.56
N MET A 198 -12.99 10.23 -14.29
CA MET A 198 -13.04 8.83 -13.91
C MET A 198 -14.47 8.36 -13.60
N ARG A 199 -14.69 7.05 -13.73
CA ARG A 199 -15.92 6.39 -13.31
C ARG A 199 -15.90 6.16 -11.80
N PHE A 200 -17.03 6.38 -11.13
CA PHE A 200 -17.17 6.14 -9.70
C PHE A 200 -16.97 4.65 -9.36
N ALA A 201 -16.15 4.40 -8.33
CA ALA A 201 -16.08 3.09 -7.72
C ALA A 201 -17.36 2.83 -6.89
N PRO A 202 -17.86 1.60 -6.85
CA PRO A 202 -19.05 1.28 -6.06
C PRO A 202 -18.79 1.34 -4.54
N SER A 203 -17.53 1.40 -4.12
CA SER A 203 -17.09 1.52 -2.72
C SER A 203 -17.00 2.96 -2.22
N VAL A 204 -17.21 3.98 -3.08
CA VAL A 204 -17.19 5.40 -2.68
C VAL A 204 -17.98 5.72 -1.39
N PRO A 205 -19.17 5.14 -1.13
CA PRO A 205 -19.92 5.40 0.09
C PRO A 205 -19.23 4.97 1.41
N THR A 206 -18.16 4.15 1.35
CA THR A 206 -17.44 3.69 2.54
C THR A 206 -16.12 4.42 2.76
N TRP A 207 -15.66 5.21 1.79
CA TRP A 207 -14.31 5.80 1.81
C TRP A 207 -14.11 6.77 2.97
N SER A 208 -15.05 7.70 3.21
CA SER A 208 -14.96 8.64 4.33
C SER A 208 -14.92 7.93 5.69
N GLN A 209 -15.70 6.85 5.83
CA GLN A 209 -15.73 6.07 7.07
C GLN A 209 -14.40 5.32 7.30
N GLN A 210 -13.86 4.68 6.26
CA GLN A 210 -12.54 4.03 6.32
C GLN A 210 -11.43 5.03 6.65
N ALA A 211 -11.42 6.17 5.97
CA ALA A 211 -10.47 7.25 6.22
C ALA A 211 -10.55 7.78 7.66
N SER A 212 -11.73 7.76 8.29
CA SER A 212 -11.89 8.17 9.69
C SER A 212 -11.16 7.27 10.70
N TYR A 213 -10.94 6.00 10.36
CA TYR A 213 -10.11 5.10 11.17
C TYR A 213 -8.63 5.39 10.96
N ALA A 214 -8.20 5.55 9.70
CA ALA A 214 -6.83 5.89 9.34
C ALA A 214 -6.40 7.25 9.93
N ALA A 215 -7.28 8.27 9.91
CA ALA A 215 -7.04 9.58 10.51
C ALA A 215 -6.89 9.55 12.03
N LYS A 216 -7.30 8.46 12.70
CA LYS A 216 -7.16 8.25 14.14
C LYS A 216 -6.03 7.28 14.48
N ASP A 217 -5.26 6.85 13.49
CA ASP A 217 -4.28 5.76 13.59
C ASP A 217 -4.90 4.44 14.10
N ASP A 218 -6.21 4.24 13.94
CA ASP A 218 -6.94 3.04 14.35
C ASP A 218 -6.90 1.97 13.24
N TRP A 219 -5.70 1.43 13.03
CA TRP A 219 -5.45 0.44 11.99
C TRP A 219 -6.17 -0.88 12.22
N ASP A 220 -6.44 -1.24 13.47
CA ASP A 220 -7.15 -2.46 13.81
C ASP A 220 -8.66 -2.30 13.61
N GLY A 221 -9.24 -1.17 14.01
CA GLY A 221 -10.61 -0.81 13.70
C GLY A 221 -10.88 -0.69 12.19
N LEU A 222 -9.92 -0.17 11.42
CA LEU A 222 -9.99 -0.15 9.95
C LEU A 222 -10.08 -1.58 9.37
N LYS A 223 -9.22 -2.49 9.80
CA LYS A 223 -9.22 -3.89 9.34
C LYS A 223 -10.52 -4.60 9.71
N GLU A 224 -10.99 -4.41 10.94
CA GLU A 224 -12.26 -4.98 11.39
C GLU A 224 -13.41 -4.47 10.52
N TYR A 225 -13.49 -3.14 10.32
CA TYR A 225 -14.49 -2.54 9.45
C TYR A 225 -14.43 -3.11 8.03
N GLN A 226 -13.24 -3.17 7.42
CA GLN A 226 -13.02 -3.75 6.08
C GLN A 226 -13.45 -5.22 5.99
N SER A 227 -13.25 -6.02 7.04
CA SER A 227 -13.69 -7.43 7.07
C SER A 227 -15.22 -7.59 6.99
N THR A 228 -15.96 -6.58 7.46
CA THR A 228 -17.43 -6.55 7.33
C THR A 228 -17.89 -6.15 5.94
N LEU A 229 -17.01 -5.54 5.14
CA LEU A 229 -17.33 -5.11 3.78
C LEU A 229 -17.25 -6.28 2.78
N ARG A 230 -17.92 -6.09 1.65
CA ARG A 230 -17.84 -6.97 0.48
C ARG A 230 -17.26 -6.18 -0.69
N SER A 231 -15.94 -6.27 -0.83
CA SER A 231 -15.18 -5.49 -1.83
C SER A 231 -15.38 -3.98 -1.63
N GLY A 232 -15.22 -3.50 -0.39
CA GLY A 232 -15.36 -2.08 -0.02
C GLY A 232 -16.81 -1.58 0.05
N ARG A 233 -17.80 -2.47 -0.02
CA ARG A 233 -19.24 -2.13 0.05
C ARG A 233 -19.86 -2.68 1.32
N LYS A 234 -20.86 -1.98 1.86
CA LYS A 234 -21.70 -2.51 2.96
C LYS A 234 -22.39 -3.79 2.46
N ALA A 235 -22.34 -4.85 3.26
CA ALA A 235 -22.91 -6.15 2.97
C ALA A 235 -24.44 -6.11 2.89
#